data_AF-A0A5B7CRH1-F1
#
_entry.id   AF-A0A5B7CRH1-F1
#
_cell.length_a   1.000
_cell.length_b   1.000
_cell.length_c   1.000
_cell.angle_alpha   90.00
_cell.angle_beta   90.00
_cell.angle_gamma   90.00
#
_symmetry.space_group_name_H-M   'P 1'
#
loop_
_entity.id
_entity.type
_entity.pdbx_description
1 polymer ?
#
loop_
_entity_poly.entity_id
_entity_poly.type
_entity_poly.pdbx_seq_one_letter_code
_entity_poly.pdbx_strand_id
1 'polypeptide(L)'
;MGTFLADSPLCRLCATESEGGGLTIFDDSEEKASLAILINKYLPIKVVDDGRLPVCICERCHVGVAATVDLIDRMVEGQQRLRSLLQVREVEEQ
;
A
#
# COMPACT_ATOMS: atom_id res chain seq x y z
N MET A 1 7.35 32.09 -5.26
CA MET A 1 6.10 31.50 -4.73
C MET A 1 6.11 30.04 -5.14
N GLY A 2 6.20 29.11 -4.19
CA GLY A 2 6.17 27.69 -4.50
C GLY A 2 4.73 27.29 -4.82
N THR A 3 4.51 26.70 -5.99
CA THR A 3 3.23 26.05 -6.33
C THR A 3 3.15 24.75 -5.54
N PHE A 4 2.27 24.68 -4.55
CA PHE A 4 2.00 23.45 -3.82
C PHE A 4 1.19 22.50 -4.71
N LEU A 5 1.57 21.22 -4.76
CA LEU A 5 0.86 20.19 -5.53
C LEU A 5 -0.26 19.52 -4.71
N ALA A 6 -0.43 19.93 -3.44
CA ALA A 6 -1.42 19.37 -2.53
C ALA A 6 -2.84 19.44 -3.11
N ASP A 7 -3.18 20.53 -3.79
CA ASP A 7 -4.49 20.74 -4.41
C ASP A 7 -4.57 20.28 -5.87
N SER A 8 -3.50 19.67 -6.40
CA SER A 8 -3.48 19.23 -7.80
C SER A 8 -4.32 17.95 -7.98
N PRO A 9 -4.94 17.73 -9.16
CA PRO A 9 -5.71 16.53 -9.45
C PRO A 9 -4.81 15.29 -9.68
N LEU A 10 -3.51 15.37 -9.40
CA LEU A 10 -2.54 14.34 -9.73
C LEU A 10 -2.54 13.22 -8.69
N CYS A 11 -2.39 11.98 -9.15
CA CYS A 11 -2.14 10.84 -8.28
C CYS A 11 -0.80 10.98 -7.56
N ARG A 12 -0.79 10.80 -6.24
CA ARG A 12 0.43 10.84 -5.42
C ARG A 12 1.49 9.82 -5.82
N LEU A 13 1.10 8.68 -6.40
CA LEU A 13 2.04 7.59 -6.70
C LEU A 13 2.59 7.63 -8.13
N CYS A 14 1.77 8.03 -9.11
CA CYS A 14 2.14 7.96 -10.53
C CYS A 14 2.04 9.29 -11.27
N ALA A 15 1.63 10.38 -10.60
CA ALA A 15 1.48 11.72 -11.17
C ALA A 15 0.56 11.81 -12.40
N THR A 16 -0.36 10.85 -12.57
CA THR A 16 -1.42 10.92 -13.60
C THR A 16 -2.64 11.63 -13.03
N GLU A 17 -3.40 12.37 -13.85
CA GLU A 17 -4.64 12.99 -13.42
C GLU A 17 -5.65 11.95 -12.93
N SER A 18 -6.30 12.23 -11.81
CA SER A 18 -7.36 11.40 -11.23
C SER A 18 -8.69 11.80 -11.86
N GLU A 19 -9.11 11.09 -12.90
CA GLU A 19 -10.45 11.23 -13.47
C GLU A 19 -11.52 10.87 -12.40
N GLY A 20 -12.35 11.84 -12.00
CA GLY A 20 -13.47 11.61 -11.07
C GLY A 20 -13.18 11.81 -9.58
N GLY A 21 -12.03 12.39 -9.21
CA GLY A 21 -11.65 12.62 -7.81
C GLY A 21 -11.02 11.35 -7.21
N GLY A 22 -9.69 11.35 -7.09
CA GLY A 22 -8.94 10.18 -6.59
C GLY A 22 -9.31 9.79 -5.16
N LEU A 23 -8.86 8.61 -4.73
CA LEU A 23 -9.09 8.11 -3.37
C LEU A 23 -8.14 8.79 -2.39
N THR A 24 -8.69 9.36 -1.31
CA THR A 24 -7.93 10.03 -0.25
C THR A 24 -7.01 9.04 0.47
N ILE A 25 -5.73 9.39 0.60
CA ILE A 25 -4.70 8.56 1.25
C ILE A 25 -4.82 8.62 2.77
N PHE A 26 -5.13 9.81 3.28
CA PHE A 26 -5.20 10.15 4.70
C PHE A 26 -6.67 10.32 5.08
N ASP A 27 -7.34 9.18 5.29
CA ASP A 27 -8.69 9.14 5.88
C ASP A 27 -8.55 8.72 7.35
N ASP A 28 -9.14 9.51 8.24
CA ASP A 28 -9.11 9.32 9.70
C ASP A 28 -10.25 8.39 10.18
N SER A 29 -11.03 7.79 9.27
CA SER A 29 -12.07 6.83 9.66
C SER A 29 -11.47 5.58 10.34
N GLU A 30 -11.94 5.28 11.56
CA GLU A 30 -11.44 4.17 12.40
C GLU A 30 -11.66 2.78 11.77
N GLU A 31 -12.53 2.66 10.76
CA GLU A 31 -12.97 1.38 10.19
C GLU A 31 -12.04 0.77 9.14
N LYS A 32 -11.09 1.54 8.58
CA LYS A 32 -10.21 1.04 7.50
C LYS A 32 -8.75 1.27 7.86
N ALA A 33 -7.90 0.26 7.64
CA ALA A 33 -6.46 0.48 7.61
C ALA A 33 -6.19 1.57 6.57
N SER A 34 -5.71 2.73 7.02
CA SER A 34 -5.55 3.87 6.12
C SER A 34 -4.63 3.51 4.97
N LEU A 35 -4.94 3.99 3.77
CA LEU A 35 -4.11 3.76 2.59
C LEU A 35 -2.65 4.18 2.84
N ALA A 36 -2.45 5.22 3.65
CA ALA A 36 -1.16 5.63 4.17
C ALA A 36 -0.39 4.48 4.84
N ILE A 37 -1.02 3.71 5.73
CA ILE A 37 -0.39 2.57 6.42
C ILE A 37 0.01 1.49 5.41
N LEU A 38 -0.88 1.12 4.50
CA LEU A 38 -0.61 0.07 3.51
C LEU A 38 0.52 0.47 2.57
N ILE A 39 0.48 1.69 2.03
CA ILE A 39 1.54 2.23 1.17
C ILE A 39 2.88 2.23 1.92
N ASN A 40 2.91 2.78 3.14
CA ASN A 40 4.13 2.87 3.93
C ASN A 40 4.69 1.51 4.36
N LYS A 41 3.84 0.49 4.51
CA LYS A 41 4.24 -0.87 4.92
C LYS A 41 4.74 -1.71 3.74
N TYR A 42 4.04 -1.68 2.60
CA TYR A 42 4.24 -2.65 1.52
C TYR A 42 4.98 -2.09 0.30
N LEU A 43 5.04 -0.77 0.11
CA LEU A 43 5.75 -0.17 -1.02
C LEU A 43 7.12 0.41 -0.60
N PRO A 44 8.09 0.49 -1.54
CA PRO A 44 9.41 1.09 -1.28
C PRO A 44 9.36 2.64 -1.31
N ILE A 45 8.25 3.24 -0.90
CA ILE A 45 8.03 4.68 -0.85
C ILE A 45 7.35 5.04 0.46
N LYS A 46 7.50 6.30 0.87
CA LYS A 46 6.84 6.83 2.07
C LYS A 46 5.89 7.96 1.72
N VAL A 47 4.71 7.91 2.31
CA VAL A 47 3.69 8.96 2.23
C VAL A 47 3.43 9.52 3.63
N VAL A 48 3.37 10.85 3.68
CA VAL A 48 3.04 11.64 4.85
C VAL A 48 2.24 12.85 4.36
N ASP A 49 1.29 13.31 5.16
CA ASP A 49 0.61 14.56 4.91
C ASP A 49 1.53 15.72 5.30
N ASP A 50 2.14 16.33 4.30
CA ASP A 50 3.08 17.45 4.42
C ASP A 50 2.55 18.75 3.82
N GLY A 51 1.30 18.74 3.33
CA GLY A 51 0.68 19.86 2.62
C GLY A 51 1.40 20.28 1.33
N ARG A 52 2.31 19.47 0.78
CA ARG A 52 3.12 19.83 -0.40
C ARG A 52 2.79 19.01 -1.64
N LEU A 53 2.46 17.75 -1.44
CA LEU A 53 2.22 16.77 -2.49
C LEU A 53 0.77 16.29 -2.46
N PRO A 54 0.26 15.71 -3.56
CA PRO A 54 -1.15 15.30 -3.63
C PRO A 54 -1.54 14.35 -2.49
N VAL A 55 -2.76 14.50 -1.99
CA VAL A 55 -3.31 13.71 -0.88
C VAL A 55 -4.20 12.54 -1.34
N CYS A 56 -4.27 12.30 -2.64
CA CYS A 56 -5.08 11.24 -3.25
C CYS A 56 -4.29 10.35 -4.23
N ILE A 57 -4.83 9.18 -4.52
CA ILE A 57 -4.32 8.25 -5.55
C ILE A 57 -5.39 7.95 -6.59
N CYS A 58 -4.98 7.69 -7.83
CA CYS A 58 -5.90 7.22 -8.87
C CYS A 58 -6.30 5.75 -8.64
N GLU A 59 -7.40 5.33 -9.25
CA GLU A 59 -7.95 3.97 -9.13
C GLU A 59 -6.91 2.89 -9.50
N ARG A 60 -6.12 3.11 -10.55
CA ARG A 60 -5.08 2.16 -10.97
C ARG A 60 -4.04 1.93 -9.87
N CYS A 61 -3.62 3.00 -9.20
CA CYS A 61 -2.67 2.91 -8.08
C CYS A 61 -3.32 2.29 -6.85
N HIS A 62 -4.59 2.57 -6.59
CA HIS A 62 -5.35 1.93 -5.52
C HIS A 62 -5.43 0.40 -5.69
N VAL A 63 -5.85 -0.07 -6.87
CA VAL A 63 -5.88 -1.50 -7.22
C VAL A 63 -4.49 -2.12 -7.12
N GLY A 64 -3.46 -1.41 -7.59
CA GLY A 64 -2.07 -1.86 -7.51
C GLY A 64 -1.57 -2.05 -6.07
N VAL A 65 -1.92 -1.13 -5.16
CA VAL A 65 -1.59 -1.25 -3.73
C VAL A 65 -2.29 -2.47 -3.15
N ALA A 66 -3.60 -2.64 -3.36
CA ALA A 66 -4.36 -3.77 -2.84
C ALA A 66 -3.81 -5.12 -3.34
N ALA A 67 -3.51 -5.23 -4.63
CA ALA A 67 -2.90 -6.43 -5.21
C ALA A 67 -1.51 -6.72 -4.64
N THR A 68 -0.72 -5.69 -4.35
CA THR A 68 0.62 -5.84 -3.74
C THR A 68 0.53 -6.36 -2.31
N VAL A 69 -0.42 -5.86 -1.52
CA VAL A 69 -0.69 -6.35 -0.16
C VAL A 69 -1.04 -7.84 -0.18
N ASP A 70 -2.04 -8.22 -0.99
CA ASP A 70 -2.50 -9.62 -1.11
C ASP A 70 -1.36 -10.54 -1.57
N LEU A 71 -0.57 -10.12 -2.56
CA LEU A 71 0.57 -10.90 -3.05
C LEU A 71 1.61 -11.14 -1.95
N ILE A 72 2.02 -10.08 -1.25
CA ILE A 72 3.07 -10.16 -0.23
C ILE A 72 2.59 -11.01 0.96
N ASP A 73 1.36 -10.81 1.43
CA ASP A 73 0.81 -11.59 2.55
C ASP A 73 0.74 -13.08 2.20
N ARG A 74 0.29 -13.43 0.99
CA ARG A 74 0.29 -14.82 0.49
C ARG A 74 1.69 -15.42 0.43
N MET A 75 2.68 -14.64 -0.03
CA MET A 75 4.07 -15.09 -0.07
C MET A 75 4.60 -15.37 1.33
N VAL A 76 4.37 -14.46 2.28
CA VAL A 76 4.80 -14.62 3.68
C VAL A 76 4.16 -15.86 4.30
N GLU A 77 2.84 -16.02 4.18
CA GLU A 77 2.11 -17.18 4.68
C GLU A 77 2.62 -18.48 4.04
N GLY A 78 2.81 -18.48 2.71
CA GLY A 78 3.34 -19.62 1.98
C GLY A 78 4.72 -20.05 2.49
N GLN A 79 5.63 -19.09 2.72
CA GLN A 79 6.96 -19.38 3.26
C GLN A 79 6.93 -19.86 4.72
N GLN A 80 6.01 -19.35 5.54
CA GLN A 80 5.80 -19.87 6.90
C GLN A 80 5.32 -21.32 6.86
N ARG A 81 4.33 -21.63 6.01
CA ARG A 81 3.81 -22.99 5.85
C ARG A 81 4.87 -23.97 5.37
N LEU A 82 5.70 -23.58 4.40
CA LEU A 82 6.82 -24.40 3.92
C LEU A 82 7.82 -24.71 5.04
N ARG A 83 8.16 -23.72 5.88
CA ARG A 83 9.05 -23.92 7.03
C ARG A 83 8.45 -24.88 8.06
N SER A 84 7.17 -24.75 8.38
CA SER A 84 6.50 -25.67 9.30
C SER A 84 6.50 -27.11 8.78
N LEU A 85 6.26 -27.32 7.48
CA LEU A 85 6.29 -28.64 6.86
C LEU A 85 7.69 -29.27 6.88
N LEU A 86 8.74 -28.47 6.69
CA LEU A 86 10.12 -28.95 6.77
C LEU A 86 10.45 -29.43 8.20
N GLN A 87 10.07 -28.66 9.22
CA GLN A 87 10.30 -29.01 10.62
C GLN A 87 9.57 -30.29 11.05
N VAL A 88 8.35 -30.52 10.56
CA VAL A 88 7.61 -31.77 10.86
C VAL A 88 8.36 -32.99 10.34
N ARG A 89 8.91 -32.91 9.12
CA ARG A 89 9.65 -34.03 8.50
C ARG A 89 10.92 -34.38 9.28
N GLU A 90 11.65 -33.39 9.77
CA GLU A 90 12.87 -33.61 10.55
C GLU A 90 12.62 -34.29 11.91
N VAL A 91 11.39 -34.21 12.44
CA VAL A 91 10.98 -34.88 13.69
C VAL A 91 10.49 -36.30 13.43
N GLU A 92 9.88 -36.58 12.27
CA GLU A 92 9.42 -37.93 11.90
C GLU A 92 10.56 -38.86 11.45
N GLU A 93 11.70 -38.31 11.04
CA GLU A 93 12.89 -39.04 10.59
C GLU A 93 13.93 -39.31 11.70
N GLN A 94 13.63 -38.93 12.95
CA GLN A 94 14.44 -39.21 14.16
C GLN A 94 13.77 -40.25 15.07
#